data_AF-A0A523JGL6-F1
#
_entry.id   AF-A0A523JGL6-F1
#
_cell.length_a   1.000
_cell.length_b   1.000
_cell.length_c   1.000
_cell.angle_alpha   90.00
_cell.angle_beta   90.00
_cell.angle_gamma   90.00
#
_symmetry.space_group_name_H-M   'P 1'
#
loop_
_entity.id
_entity.type
_entity.pdbx_description
1 polymer ?
#
loop_
_entity_poly.entity_id
_entity_poly.type
_entity_poly.pdbx_seq_one_letter_code
_entity_poly.pdbx_strand_id
1 'polypeptide(L)'
;MHTKRLYEIFSVSISQLPDLYNIVTESDVVKIVESKKYDVQDEALIDAIVNDKGKQLEESLREDCEKFLKDLTKKNESASNTDPLVLKEKLLSIFITNLEYYIDYYYNSLINKLFSDG
;
A
#
# COMPACT_ATOMS: atom_id res chain seq x y z
N MET A 1 12.83 -1.41 10.98
CA MET A 1 13.09 -1.70 9.53
C MET A 1 11.88 -2.49 9.01
N HIS A 2 10.82 -1.75 8.67
CA HIS A 2 9.51 -2.30 8.32
C HIS A 2 9.33 -2.45 6.81
N THR A 3 10.25 -1.88 6.02
CA THR A 3 10.25 -1.89 4.55
C THR A 3 10.20 -3.28 3.94
N LYS A 4 10.92 -4.26 4.53
CA LYS A 4 10.81 -5.67 4.10
C LYS A 4 9.40 -6.22 4.31
N ARG A 5 8.80 -5.93 5.46
CA ARG A 5 7.43 -6.40 5.79
C ARG A 5 6.38 -5.71 4.93
N LEU A 6 6.58 -4.42 4.65
CA LEU A 6 5.78 -3.64 3.71
C LEU A 6 5.86 -4.20 2.29
N TYR A 7 7.05 -4.61 1.84
CA TYR A 7 7.19 -5.31 0.56
C TYR A 7 6.50 -6.68 0.57
N GLU A 8 6.60 -7.45 1.65
CA GLU A 8 5.88 -8.73 1.78
C GLU A 8 4.37 -8.53 1.67
N ILE A 9 3.81 -7.52 2.34
CA ILE A 9 2.39 -7.15 2.23
C ILE A 9 2.06 -6.78 0.79
N PHE A 10 2.84 -5.88 0.18
CA PHE A 10 2.65 -5.47 -1.20
C PHE A 10 2.63 -6.69 -2.15
N SER A 11 3.64 -7.54 -2.05
CA SER A 11 3.82 -8.72 -2.91
C SER A 11 2.66 -9.70 -2.76
N VAL A 12 2.20 -9.95 -1.52
CA VAL A 12 1.05 -10.82 -1.26
C VAL A 12 -0.23 -10.22 -1.84
N SER A 13 -0.50 -8.93 -1.64
CA SER A 13 -1.70 -8.26 -2.15
C SER A 13 -1.86 -8.37 -3.67
N ILE A 14 -0.76 -8.30 -4.41
CA ILE A 14 -0.79 -8.37 -5.88
C ILE A 14 -0.51 -9.77 -6.44
N SER A 15 -0.20 -10.75 -5.59
CA SER A 15 0.17 -12.11 -6.03
C SER A 15 -0.94 -12.82 -6.83
N GLN A 16 -2.20 -12.46 -6.60
CA GLN A 16 -3.37 -12.99 -7.31
C GLN A 16 -3.73 -12.17 -8.55
N LEU A 17 -2.97 -11.11 -8.85
CA LEU A 17 -3.16 -10.22 -9.99
C LEU A 17 -2.00 -10.45 -10.98
N PRO A 18 -2.10 -11.48 -11.85
CA PRO A 18 -0.98 -11.91 -12.70
C PRO A 18 -0.45 -10.80 -13.62
N ASP A 19 -1.33 -9.90 -14.05
CA ASP A 19 -0.99 -8.73 -14.88
C ASP A 19 -0.11 -7.70 -14.16
N LEU A 20 -0.01 -7.77 -12.84
CA LEU A 20 0.76 -6.84 -12.00
C LEU A 20 1.96 -7.53 -11.34
N TYR A 21 2.04 -8.85 -11.42
CA TYR A 21 3.06 -9.64 -10.76
C TYR A 21 4.45 -9.28 -11.27
N ASN A 22 5.41 -9.12 -10.35
CA ASN A 22 6.80 -8.72 -10.61
C ASN A 22 7.03 -7.31 -11.21
N ILE A 23 6.01 -6.45 -11.33
CA ILE A 23 6.21 -5.06 -11.80
C ILE A 23 7.00 -4.22 -10.78
N VAL A 24 6.74 -4.47 -9.50
CA VAL A 24 7.35 -3.74 -8.38
C VAL A 24 8.30 -4.67 -7.64
N THR A 25 9.52 -4.18 -7.39
CA THR A 25 10.54 -4.90 -6.62
C THR A 25 10.58 -4.43 -5.15
N GLU A 26 11.26 -5.20 -4.29
CA GLU A 26 11.55 -4.77 -2.91
C GLU A 26 12.27 -3.41 -2.87
N SER A 27 13.23 -3.19 -3.78
CA SER A 27 13.97 -1.92 -3.85
C SER A 27 13.06 -0.74 -4.20
N ASP A 28 12.05 -0.95 -5.04
CA ASP A 28 11.09 0.11 -5.37
C ASP A 28 10.24 0.50 -4.15
N VAL A 29 9.78 -0.50 -3.38
CA VAL A 29 9.02 -0.28 -2.13
C VAL A 29 9.87 0.43 -1.08
N VAL A 30 11.12 -0.02 -0.88
CA VAL A 30 12.06 0.63 0.05
C VAL A 30 12.25 2.10 -0.33
N LYS A 31 12.57 2.37 -1.60
CA LYS A 31 12.82 3.74 -2.09
C LYS A 31 11.61 4.64 -1.92
N ILE A 32 10.41 4.18 -2.26
CA ILE A 32 9.22 5.04 -2.18
C ILE A 32 8.85 5.32 -0.72
N VAL A 33 8.95 4.34 0.17
CA VAL A 33 8.67 4.52 1.61
C VAL A 33 9.69 5.47 2.23
N GLU A 34 10.98 5.29 1.97
CA GLU A 34 12.03 6.18 2.48
C GLU A 34 11.88 7.62 1.94
N SER A 35 11.37 7.78 0.72
CA SER A 35 11.13 9.11 0.13
C SER A 35 10.07 9.92 0.87
N LYS A 36 9.18 9.27 1.62
CA LYS A 36 8.12 9.93 2.40
C LYS A 36 8.59 10.60 3.67
N LYS A 37 9.76 10.21 4.19
CA LYS A 37 10.34 10.79 5.41
C LYS A 37 9.36 10.73 6.59
N TYR A 38 8.75 9.57 6.80
CA TYR A 38 7.90 9.28 7.95
C TYR A 38 8.62 9.63 9.26
N ASP A 39 7.90 10.28 10.18
CA ASP A 39 8.47 10.62 11.47
C ASP A 39 8.40 9.44 12.46
N VAL A 40 8.86 9.65 13.70
CA VAL A 40 8.92 8.57 14.70
C VAL A 40 7.53 8.04 15.07
N GLN A 41 6.49 8.89 15.04
CA GLN A 41 5.12 8.46 15.31
C GLN A 41 4.59 7.65 14.14
N ASP A 42 4.80 8.13 12.90
CA ASP A 42 4.43 7.40 11.69
C ASP A 42 5.07 6.01 11.64
N GLU A 43 6.37 5.90 11.95
CA GLU A 43 7.07 4.61 12.00
C GLU A 43 6.44 3.66 13.04
N ALA A 44 6.07 4.16 14.21
CA ALA A 44 5.38 3.33 15.22
C ALA A 44 3.98 2.88 14.78
N LEU A 45 3.28 3.70 13.98
CA LEU A 45 1.99 3.33 13.40
C LEU A 45 2.15 2.33 12.26
N ILE A 46 3.17 2.50 11.41
CA ILE A 46 3.55 1.53 10.39
C ILE A 46 3.83 0.18 11.05
N ASP A 47 4.50 0.14 12.20
CA ASP A 47 4.71 -1.10 12.98
C ASP A 47 3.41 -1.76 13.39
N ALA A 48 2.45 -0.98 13.87
CA ALA A 48 1.14 -1.50 14.23
C ALA A 48 0.41 -2.05 12.99
N ILE A 49 0.46 -1.33 11.87
CA ILE A 49 -0.19 -1.69 10.61
C ILE A 49 0.39 -2.99 10.04
N VAL A 50 1.71 -3.14 10.00
CA VAL A 50 2.34 -4.35 9.43
C VAL A 50 2.17 -5.59 10.30
N ASN A 51 1.85 -5.40 11.58
CA ASN A 51 1.56 -6.47 12.54
C ASN A 51 0.05 -6.71 12.74
N ASP A 52 -0.81 -5.96 12.03
CA ASP A 52 -2.25 -6.12 12.11
C ASP A 52 -2.66 -7.52 11.65
N LYS A 53 -3.34 -8.25 12.54
CA LYS A 53 -3.89 -9.59 12.25
C LYS A 53 -5.08 -9.52 11.31
N GLY A 54 -5.76 -8.37 11.24
CA GLY A 54 -6.85 -8.12 10.32
C GLY A 54 -6.39 -8.02 8.87
N LYS A 55 -5.09 -7.82 8.61
CA LYS A 55 -4.51 -7.66 7.27
C LYS A 55 -5.20 -6.54 6.46
N GLN A 56 -5.68 -5.50 7.14
CA GLN A 56 -6.50 -4.47 6.50
C GLN A 56 -5.78 -3.79 5.33
N LEU A 57 -4.49 -3.44 5.51
CA LEU A 57 -3.66 -2.89 4.44
C LEU A 57 -3.54 -3.83 3.23
N GLU A 58 -3.41 -5.14 3.46
CA GLU A 58 -3.27 -6.14 2.40
C GLU A 58 -4.54 -6.19 1.53
N GLU A 59 -5.71 -6.17 2.18
CA GLU A 59 -7.01 -6.24 1.54
C GLU A 59 -7.34 -4.97 0.75
N SER A 60 -7.17 -3.79 1.35
CA SER A 60 -7.44 -2.52 0.67
C SER A 60 -6.50 -2.29 -0.52
N LEU A 61 -5.22 -2.64 -0.38
CA LEU A 61 -4.28 -2.59 -1.49
C LEU A 61 -4.71 -3.48 -2.65
N ARG A 62 -5.15 -4.72 -2.37
CA ARG A 62 -5.65 -5.63 -3.40
C ARG A 62 -6.87 -5.04 -4.11
N GLU A 63 -7.85 -4.56 -3.35
CA GLU A 63 -9.06 -3.96 -3.91
C GLU A 63 -8.78 -2.77 -4.83
N ASP A 64 -7.88 -1.89 -4.43
CA ASP A 64 -7.55 -0.71 -5.23
C ASP A 64 -6.73 -1.06 -6.48
N CYS A 65 -5.84 -2.05 -6.40
CA CYS A 65 -5.17 -2.61 -7.57
C CYS A 65 -6.18 -3.27 -8.54
N GLU A 66 -7.17 -4.01 -8.04
CA GLU A 66 -8.24 -4.56 -8.88
C GLU A 66 -9.10 -3.47 -9.53
N LYS A 67 -9.44 -2.40 -8.80
CA LYS A 67 -10.16 -1.24 -9.34
C LYS A 67 -9.34 -0.60 -10.46
N PHE A 68 -8.04 -0.41 -10.25
CA PHE A 68 -7.14 0.12 -11.27
C PHE A 68 -7.15 -0.72 -12.56
N LEU A 69 -7.03 -2.05 -12.45
CA LEU A 69 -7.11 -2.95 -13.61
C LEU A 69 -8.47 -2.88 -14.33
N LYS A 70 -9.56 -2.82 -13.58
CA LYS A 70 -10.92 -2.65 -14.13
C LYS A 70 -11.05 -1.33 -14.88
N ASP A 71 -10.45 -0.26 -14.37
CA ASP A 71 -10.52 1.06 -14.99
C ASP A 71 -9.65 1.16 -16.25
N LEU A 72 -8.50 0.48 -16.32
CA LEU A 72 -7.76 0.30 -17.58
C LEU A 72 -8.64 -0.40 -18.62
N THR A 73 -9.28 -1.50 -18.23
CA THR A 73 -10.14 -2.28 -19.14
C THR A 73 -11.30 -1.45 -19.70
N LYS A 74 -11.94 -0.61 -18.86
CA LYS A 74 -13.00 0.31 -19.32
C LYS A 74 -12.53 1.35 -20.33
N LYS A 75 -11.24 1.70 -20.31
CA LYS A 75 -10.61 2.63 -21.26
C LYS A 75 -10.14 1.95 -22.55
N ASN A 76 -10.45 0.65 -22.73
CA ASN A 76 -9.90 -0.21 -23.78
C ASN A 76 -8.36 -0.31 -23.72
N GLU A 77 -7.79 -0.12 -22.53
CA GLU A 77 -6.38 -0.37 -22.24
C GLU A 77 -6.25 -1.70 -21.49
N SER A 78 -5.08 -2.32 -21.57
CA SER A 78 -4.73 -3.48 -20.75
C SER A 78 -3.40 -3.21 -20.08
N ALA A 79 -3.17 -3.81 -18.91
CA ALA A 79 -1.86 -3.74 -18.27
C ALA A 79 -0.73 -4.23 -19.21
N SER A 80 -0.99 -5.23 -20.05
CA SER A 80 -0.03 -5.69 -21.06
C SER A 80 0.36 -4.66 -22.12
N ASN A 81 -0.47 -3.64 -22.37
CA ASN A 81 -0.25 -2.58 -23.35
C ASN A 81 0.14 -1.25 -22.72
N THR A 82 0.08 -1.13 -21.38
CA THR A 82 0.54 0.04 -20.64
C THR A 82 2.04 -0.03 -20.43
N ASP A 83 2.73 1.11 -20.48
CA ASP A 83 4.15 1.20 -20.15
C ASP A 83 4.41 0.61 -18.75
N PRO A 84 5.30 -0.38 -18.61
CA PRO A 84 5.65 -0.99 -17.33
C PRO A 84 6.09 0.03 -16.27
N LEU A 85 6.73 1.12 -16.66
CA LEU A 85 7.14 2.18 -15.74
C LEU A 85 5.92 2.92 -15.17
N VAL A 86 4.94 3.24 -16.03
CA VAL A 86 3.70 3.91 -15.64
C VAL A 86 2.86 3.01 -14.72
N LEU A 87 2.79 1.71 -15.03
CA LEU A 87 2.15 0.73 -14.15
C LEU A 87 2.83 0.70 -12.79
N LYS A 88 4.17 0.59 -12.77
CA LYS A 88 4.96 0.55 -11.54
C LYS A 88 4.70 1.78 -10.67
N GLU A 89 4.79 2.97 -11.25
CA GLU A 89 4.53 4.23 -10.54
C GLU A 89 3.12 4.28 -9.98
N LYS A 90 2.13 3.82 -10.75
CA LYS A 90 0.74 3.80 -10.28
C LYS A 90 0.52 2.83 -9.13
N LEU A 91 1.11 1.64 -9.18
CA LEU A 91 1.02 0.67 -8.09
C LEU A 91 1.69 1.17 -6.82
N LEU A 92 2.88 1.75 -6.93
CA LEU A 92 3.56 2.38 -5.79
C LEU A 92 2.75 3.53 -5.21
N SER A 93 2.10 4.33 -6.06
CA SER A 93 1.19 5.39 -5.61
C SER A 93 -0.01 4.83 -4.85
N ILE A 94 -0.68 3.79 -5.35
CA ILE A 94 -1.80 3.13 -4.66
C ILE A 94 -1.35 2.60 -3.30
N PHE A 95 -0.17 1.97 -3.25
CA PHE A 95 0.39 1.43 -2.03
C PHE A 95 0.62 2.51 -0.97
N ILE A 96 1.29 3.60 -1.35
CA ILE A 96 1.53 4.74 -0.48
C ILE A 96 0.23 5.36 0.01
N THR A 97 -0.76 5.57 -0.87
CA THR A 97 -2.06 6.14 -0.48
C THR A 97 -2.76 5.26 0.54
N ASN A 98 -2.73 3.94 0.37
CA ASN A 98 -3.28 3.01 1.35
C ASN A 98 -2.50 3.06 2.68
N LEU A 99 -1.17 3.07 2.64
CA LEU A 99 -0.34 3.15 3.84
C LEU A 99 -0.62 4.44 4.63
N GLU A 100 -0.64 5.59 3.96
CA GLU A 100 -0.93 6.89 4.59
C GLU A 100 -2.35 6.95 5.16
N TYR A 101 -3.33 6.40 4.44
CA TYR A 101 -4.70 6.28 4.97
C TYR A 101 -4.74 5.48 6.28
N TYR A 102 -3.99 4.38 6.37
CA TYR A 102 -3.96 3.57 7.60
C TYR A 102 -3.16 4.24 8.72
N ILE A 103 -2.09 4.98 8.41
CA ILE A 103 -1.40 5.81 9.39
C ILE A 103 -2.40 6.80 10.01
N ASP A 104 -3.14 7.53 9.16
CA ASP A 104 -4.17 8.48 9.61
C ASP A 104 -5.30 7.80 10.40
N TYR A 105 -5.76 6.63 9.95
CA TYR A 105 -6.81 5.86 10.62
C TYR A 105 -6.37 5.44 12.02
N TYR A 106 -5.18 4.87 12.16
CA TYR A 106 -4.66 4.43 13.46
C TYR A 106 -4.38 5.63 14.37
N TYR A 107 -3.82 6.72 13.84
CA TYR A 107 -3.61 7.96 14.57
C TYR A 107 -4.93 8.49 15.17
N ASN A 108 -5.97 8.61 14.34
CA ASN A 108 -7.29 9.08 14.78
C ASN A 108 -7.98 8.09 15.73
N SER A 109 -7.81 6.77 15.53
CA SER A 109 -8.36 5.75 16.42
C SER A 109 -7.72 5.78 17.82
N LEU A 110 -6.41 6.00 17.88
CA LEU A 110 -5.68 6.16 19.14
C LEU A 110 -6.07 7.45 19.88
N ILE A 111 -6.16 8.57 19.16
CA ILE A 111 -6.64 9.85 19.72
C ILE A 111 -8.06 9.68 20.27
N ASN A 112 -8.97 9.10 19.48
CA ASN A 112 -10.35 8.93 19.92
C ASN A 112 -10.44 8.04 21.17
N LYS A 113 -9.63 6.98 21.30
CA LYS A 113 -9.55 6.19 22.54
C LYS A 113 -9.05 7.02 23.73
N LEU A 114 -8.04 7.85 23.55
CA LEU A 114 -7.48 8.70 24.61
C LEU A 114 -8.46 9.77 25.12
N PHE A 115 -9.39 10.25 24.26
CA PHE A 115 -10.35 11.30 24.61
C PHE A 115 -11.78 10.81 24.85
N SER A 116 -12.10 9.54 24.58
CA SER A 116 -13.42 8.96 24.86
C SER A 116 -13.54 8.35 26.26
N ASP A 117 -12.42 8.08 26.93
CA ASP A 117 -12.36 7.59 28.32
C ASP A 117 -12.19 8.74 29.35
N GLY A 118 -12.45 9.99 28.94
CA GLY A 118 -12.33 11.21 29.76
C GLY A 118 -13.66 11.73 30.31
#